data_AF-A0A346YJM4-F1
#
_entry.id   AF-A0A346YJM4-F1
#
_cell.length_a   1.000
_cell.length_b   1.000
_cell.length_c   1.000
_cell.angle_alpha   90.00
_cell.angle_beta   90.00
_cell.angle_gamma   90.00
#
_symmetry.space_group_name_H-M   'P 1'
#
loop_
_entity.id
_entity.type
_entity.pdbx_description
1 polymer ?
#
loop_
_entity_poly.entity_id
_entity_poly.type
_entity_poly.pdbx_seq_one_letter_code
_entity_poly.pdbx_strand_id
1 'polypeptide(L)'
;MKTATIPSLRVDPELRAAAESVLKEGETLSAFVESSLRQQVHVRQSQAEFIARGLASREEARRTGEYYSADLVLGELKAMLAAKLAEEDGDEPRD
;
A
#
# COMPACT_ATOMS: atom_id res chain seq x y z
N MET A 1 -10.48 -26.48 -10.61
CA MET A 1 -10.80 -26.05 -9.22
C MET A 1 -12.03 -25.15 -9.27
N LYS A 2 -12.94 -25.23 -8.30
CA LYS A 2 -14.11 -24.34 -8.24
C LYS A 2 -13.66 -22.99 -7.70
N THR A 3 -13.78 -21.93 -8.50
CA THR A 3 -13.48 -20.55 -8.08
C THR A 3 -14.67 -19.99 -7.31
N ALA A 4 -14.40 -19.20 -6.26
CA ALA A 4 -15.45 -18.42 -5.60
C ALA A 4 -15.92 -17.29 -6.52
N THR A 5 -17.21 -16.94 -6.44
CA THR A 5 -17.83 -15.90 -7.27
C THR A 5 -18.25 -14.73 -6.40
N ILE A 6 -18.00 -13.50 -6.85
CA ILE A 6 -18.58 -12.31 -6.22
C ILE A 6 -20.08 -12.27 -6.56
N PRO A 7 -20.97 -12.05 -5.57
CA PRO A 7 -22.40 -11.94 -5.82
C PRO A 7 -22.73 -10.89 -6.89
N SER A 8 -23.85 -11.06 -7.58
CA SER A 8 -24.33 -10.06 -8.53
C SER A 8 -24.64 -8.74 -7.82
N LEU A 9 -23.97 -7.67 -8.23
CA LEU A 9 -24.14 -6.33 -7.68
C LEU A 9 -24.95 -5.48 -8.67
N ARG A 10 -26.07 -4.92 -8.20
CA ARG A 10 -26.76 -3.85 -8.93
C ARG A 10 -26.05 -2.54 -8.63
N VAL A 11 -25.71 -1.80 -9.68
CA VAL A 11 -25.06 -0.50 -9.60
C VAL A 11 -25.88 0.55 -10.32
N ASP A 12 -25.65 1.81 -9.99
CA ASP A 12 -26.18 2.93 -10.73
C ASP A 12 -25.70 2.87 -12.21
N PRO A 13 -26.57 3.13 -13.21
CA PRO A 13 -26.16 3.18 -14.60
C PRO A 13 -25.01 4.16 -14.88
N GLU A 14 -24.96 5.30 -14.20
CA GLU A 14 -23.89 6.29 -14.35
C GLU A 14 -22.55 5.73 -13.88
N LEU A 15 -22.53 5.01 -12.75
CA LEU A 15 -21.32 4.34 -12.26
C LEU A 15 -20.83 3.30 -13.25
N ARG A 16 -21.75 2.53 -13.84
CA ARG A 16 -21.39 1.54 -14.86
C ARG A 16 -20.78 2.20 -16.09
N ALA A 17 -21.40 3.25 -16.60
CA ALA A 17 -20.89 3.99 -17.76
C ALA A 17 -19.51 4.59 -17.48
N ALA A 18 -19.30 5.14 -16.28
CA ALA A 18 -17.99 5.66 -15.86
C ALA A 18 -16.92 4.56 -15.76
N ALA A 19 -17.28 3.36 -15.29
CA ALA A 19 -16.34 2.24 -15.23
C ALA A 19 -15.99 1.71 -16.63
N GLU A 20 -16.96 1.65 -17.55
CA GLU A 20 -16.75 1.22 -18.93
C GLU A 20 -15.90 2.23 -19.74
N SER A 21 -16.00 3.53 -19.45
CA SER A 21 -15.27 4.58 -20.19
C SER A 21 -13.77 4.66 -19.87
N VAL A 22 -13.32 4.06 -18.77
CA VAL A 22 -11.91 4.08 -18.32
C VAL A 22 -11.17 2.76 -18.55
N LEU A 23 -11.81 1.78 -19.20
CA LEU A 23 -11.19 0.49 -19.49
C LEU A 23 -10.02 0.67 -20.47
N LYS A 24 -8.96 -0.11 -20.25
CA LYS A 24 -7.83 -0.20 -21.19
C LYS A 24 -8.19 -1.10 -22.37
N GLU A 25 -7.41 -1.03 -23.44
CA GLU A 25 -7.58 -1.91 -24.60
C GLU A 25 -7.49 -3.38 -24.19
N GLY A 26 -8.53 -4.16 -24.53
CA GLY A 26 -8.65 -5.57 -24.17
C GLY A 26 -9.05 -5.85 -22.72
N GLU A 27 -9.26 -4.83 -21.88
CA GLU A 27 -9.71 -4.99 -20.50
C GLU A 27 -11.23 -5.21 -20.42
N THR A 28 -11.67 -6.11 -19.54
CA THR A 28 -13.10 -6.33 -19.29
C THR A 28 -13.53 -5.63 -18.01
N LEU A 29 -14.80 -5.26 -17.92
CA LEU A 29 -15.36 -4.68 -16.69
C LEU A 29 -15.17 -5.60 -15.47
N SER A 30 -15.30 -6.92 -15.65
CA SER A 30 -15.06 -7.89 -14.56
C SER A 30 -13.61 -7.90 -14.08
N ALA A 31 -12.64 -7.85 -15.00
CA ALA A 31 -11.22 -7.79 -14.65
C ALA A 31 -10.88 -6.47 -13.92
N PHE A 32 -11.45 -5.35 -14.39
CA PHE A 32 -11.30 -4.04 -13.75
C PHE A 32 -11.86 -4.03 -12.31
N VAL A 33 -13.05 -4.58 -12.11
CA VAL A 33 -13.69 -4.71 -10.78
C VAL A 33 -12.88 -5.63 -9.87
N GLU A 34 -12.37 -6.76 -10.38
CA GLU A 34 -11.52 -7.67 -9.61
C GLU A 34 -10.23 -6.98 -9.15
N SER A 35 -9.54 -6.28 -10.04
CA SER A 35 -8.33 -5.51 -9.72
C SER A 35 -8.61 -4.46 -8.65
N SER A 36 -9.70 -3.71 -8.81
CA SER A 36 -10.14 -2.69 -7.85
C SER A 36 -10.42 -3.28 -6.47
N LEU A 37 -11.09 -4.44 -6.41
CA LEU A 37 -11.33 -5.17 -5.16
C LEU A 37 -10.03 -5.62 -4.50
N ARG A 38 -9.09 -6.20 -5.26
CA ARG A 38 -7.78 -6.61 -4.74
C ARG A 38 -7.02 -5.43 -4.14
N GLN A 39 -6.99 -4.30 -4.84
CA GLN A 39 -6.35 -3.09 -4.35
C GLN A 39 -6.99 -2.59 -3.05
N GLN A 40 -8.32 -2.52 -2.98
CA GLN A 40 -9.02 -2.06 -1.79
C GLN A 40 -8.87 -3.01 -0.59
N VAL A 41 -8.84 -4.32 -0.82
CA VAL A 41 -8.53 -5.31 0.22
C VAL A 41 -7.13 -5.07 0.78
N HIS A 42 -6.14 -4.91 -0.11
CA HIS A 42 -4.76 -4.66 0.29
C HIS A 42 -4.64 -3.37 1.13
N VAL A 43 -5.20 -2.26 0.65
CA VAL A 43 -5.19 -0.97 1.37
C VAL A 43 -5.79 -1.11 2.77
N ARG A 44 -6.95 -1.77 2.90
CA ARG A 44 -7.62 -1.94 4.19
C ARG A 44 -6.83 -2.84 5.14
N GLN A 45 -6.22 -3.91 4.65
CA GLN A 45 -5.37 -4.78 5.44
C GLN A 45 -4.13 -4.03 5.94
N SER A 46 -3.41 -3.35 5.05
CA SER A 46 -2.23 -2.56 5.41
C SER A 46 -2.56 -1.45 6.41
N GLN A 47 -3.71 -0.77 6.26
CA GLN A 47 -4.15 0.25 7.21
C GLN A 47 -4.46 -0.36 8.58
N ALA A 48 -5.17 -1.48 8.63
CA ALA A 48 -5.49 -2.17 9.88
C ALA A 48 -4.22 -2.61 10.61
N GLU A 49 -3.27 -3.20 9.89
CA GLU A 49 -1.98 -3.61 10.45
C GLU A 49 -1.14 -2.42 10.92
N PHE A 50 -1.13 -1.31 10.17
CA PHE A 50 -0.42 -0.09 10.58
C PHE A 50 -0.96 0.45 11.90
N ILE A 51 -2.28 0.52 12.05
CA ILE A 51 -2.94 0.94 13.29
C ILE A 51 -2.58 -0.02 14.43
N ALA A 52 -2.68 -1.33 14.19
CA ALA A 52 -2.36 -2.34 15.20
C ALA A 52 -0.90 -2.22 15.69
N ARG A 53 0.06 -2.05 14.77
CA ARG A 53 1.47 -1.83 15.10
C ARG A 53 1.70 -0.53 15.88
N GLY A 54 1.04 0.55 15.47
CA GLY A 54 1.14 1.84 16.17
C GLY A 54 0.60 1.79 17.60
N LEU A 55 -0.53 1.13 17.81
CA LEU A 55 -1.09 0.92 19.14
C LEU A 55 -0.18 0.05 20.01
N ALA A 56 0.35 -1.05 19.48
CA ALA A 56 1.28 -1.92 20.20
C ALA A 56 2.57 -1.16 20.58
N SER A 57 3.14 -0.39 19.65
CA SER A 57 4.33 0.43 19.92
C SER A 57 4.07 1.49 20.99
N ARG A 58 2.88 2.11 21.01
CA ARG A 58 2.50 3.07 22.05
C ARG A 58 2.44 2.42 23.44
N GLU A 59 1.82 1.25 23.55
CA GLU A 59 1.75 0.53 24.83
C GLU A 59 3.14 0.09 25.31
N GLU A 60 4.01 -0.32 24.37
CA GLU A 60 5.39 -0.70 24.66
C GLU A 60 6.24 0.50 25.14
N ALA A 61 6.14 1.65 24.48
CA ALA A 61 6.81 2.88 24.90
C ALA A 61 6.34 3.31 26.29
N ARG A 62 5.04 3.18 26.57
CA ARG A 62 4.49 3.45 27.91
C ARG A 62 5.04 2.48 28.97
N ARG A 63 5.24 1.21 28.62
CA ARG A 63 5.74 0.17 29.53
C ARG A 63 7.23 0.34 29.84
N THR A 64 8.03 0.72 28.84
CA THR A 64 9.49 0.83 28.93
C THR A 64 9.96 2.21 29.35
N GLY A 65 9.18 3.25 29.04
CA GLY A 65 9.59 4.65 29.16
C GLY A 65 10.51 5.11 28.02
N GLU A 66 10.74 4.27 27.00
CA GLU A 66 11.58 4.63 25.85
C GLU A 66 10.77 5.42 24.82
N TYR A 67 11.23 6.63 24.54
CA TYR A 67 10.65 7.53 23.54
C TYR A 67 11.75 8.13 22.68
N TYR A 68 11.46 8.27 21.38
CA TYR A 68 12.38 8.82 20.40
C TYR A 68 11.84 10.16 19.90
N SER A 69 12.69 11.18 19.82
CA SER A 69 12.31 12.47 19.24
C SER A 69 12.16 12.35 17.73
N ALA A 70 11.30 13.19 17.15
CA ALA A 70 11.12 13.22 15.69
C ALA A 70 12.44 13.53 14.96
N ASP A 71 13.26 14.42 15.51
CA ASP A 71 14.55 14.79 14.91
C ASP A 71 15.54 13.62 14.86
N LEU A 72 15.58 12.80 15.93
CA LEU A 72 16.42 11.61 15.97
C LEU A 72 16.00 10.61 14.90
N VAL A 73 14.71 10.29 14.83
CA VAL A 73 14.14 9.34 13.87
C VAL A 73 14.35 9.83 12.43
N LEU A 74 14.05 11.10 12.15
CA LEU A 74 14.24 11.68 10.81
C LEU A 74 15.72 11.76 10.42
N GLY A 75 16.61 12.00 11.38
CA GLY A 75 18.05 11.97 11.16
C GLY A 75 18.54 10.60 10.72
N GLU A 76 18.11 9.54 11.43
CA GLU A 76 18.45 8.16 11.10
C GLU A 76 17.92 7.74 9.73
N LEU A 77 16.65 8.04 9.43
CA LEU A 77 16.05 7.73 8.12
C LEU A 77 16.78 8.43 6.96
N LYS A 78 17.20 9.69 7.15
CA LYS A 78 18.00 10.42 6.15
C LYS A 78 19.36 9.78 5.94
N ALA A 79 20.01 9.31 7.01
CA ALA A 79 21.30 8.62 6.91
C ALA A 79 21.16 7.30 6.15
N MET A 80 20.12 6.51 6.45
CA MET A 80 19.83 5.27 5.73
C MET A 80 19.56 5.53 4.24
N LEU A 81 18.80 6.58 3.92
CA LEU A 81 18.54 6.97 2.54
C LEU A 81 19.82 7.39 1.80
N ALA A 82 20.65 8.22 2.42
CA ALA A 82 21.92 8.65 1.84
C ALA A 82 22.87 7.47 1.57
N ALA A 83 22.93 6.51 2.51
CA ALA A 83 23.71 5.29 2.32
C ALA A 83 23.23 4.48 1.11
N LYS A 84 21.91 4.32 0.94
CA LYS A 84 21.35 3.58 -0.19
C LYS A 84 21.61 4.26 -1.53
N LEU A 85 21.52 5.59 -1.59
CA LEU A 85 21.85 6.33 -2.82
C LEU A 85 23.34 6.21 -3.17
N ALA A 86 24.23 6.26 -2.18
CA ALA A 86 25.68 6.11 -2.41
C ALA A 86 26.07 4.69 -2.88
N GLU A 87 25.31 3.66 -2.54
CA GLU A 87 25.48 2.30 -3.07
C GLU A 87 25.09 2.22 -4.55
N GLU A 88 24.01 2.89 -4.96
CA GLU A 88 23.55 2.92 -6.36
C GLU A 88 24.52 3.71 -7.26
N ASP A 89 25.07 4.83 -6.77
CA ASP A 89 26.09 5.62 -7.49
C ASP A 89 27.46 4.88 -7.58
N GLY A 90 27.67 3.85 -6.77
CA GLY A 90 28.88 3.03 -6.74
C GLY A 90 28.88 1.84 -7.69
N ASP A 91 27.74 1.53 -8.34
CA ASP A 91 27.53 0.33 -9.17
C ASP A 91 27.42 0.65 -10.68
N GLU A 92 27.71 1.88 -11.11
CA GLU A 92 27.87 2.22 -12.53
C GLU A 92 29.21 1.67 -13.05
N PRO A 93 29.23 0.67 -13.94
CA PRO A 93 30.48 0.22 -14.54
C PRO A 93 30.97 1.32 -15.47
N ARG A 94 32.16 1.86 -15.16
CA ARG A 94 32.93 2.63 -16.14
C ARG A 94 33.50 1.64 -17.15
N ASP A 95 32.81 1.48 -18.28
CA ASP A 95 33.38 1.08 -19.57
C ASP A 95 32.56 1.68 -20.72
#